data_AF-A0A9D0DTV7-F1
#
_entry.id   AF-A0A9D0DTV7-F1
#
_cell.length_a   1.000
_cell.length_b   1.000
_cell.length_c   1.000
_cell.angle_alpha   90.00
_cell.angle_beta   90.00
_cell.angle_gamma   90.00
#
_symmetry.space_group_name_H-M   'P 1'
#
loop_
_entity.id
_entity.type
_entity.pdbx_description
1 polymer ?
#
loop_
_entity_poly.entity_id
_entity_poly.type
_entity_poly.pdbx_seq_one_letter_code
_entity_poly.pdbx_strand_id
1 'polypeptide(L)'
;MIRKIALSLILGVSVANAAQLTELTEKCEHCHGENGNSNEEQVPSIASLSVKYFMKTMKKFKNDKRPGKKFKPEGHHEENDMNTIAKNLTKEDFRILADYYVAQTFIPRQQTVDQNLVRKGKKVYKRCKKCHTDNGSNPQDDVGILAGQWMPYLEFQLEQFSSGKRTPSKKMKKQLNKLQDGDIPALINFFAAQK
;
A
#
# COMPACT_ATOMS: atom_id res chain seq x y z
N MET A 1 -46.08 12.48 42.34
CA MET A 1 -45.39 13.60 41.66
C MET A 1 -44.07 13.09 41.11
N ILE A 2 -43.87 13.28 39.81
CA ILE A 2 -42.75 12.77 38.99
C ILE A 2 -41.52 13.66 39.23
N ARG A 3 -40.31 13.08 39.39
CA ARG A 3 -39.08 13.77 39.00
C ARG A 3 -38.18 12.84 38.20
N LYS A 4 -37.82 13.37 37.03
CA LYS A 4 -37.29 12.73 35.84
C LYS A 4 -35.82 12.36 36.01
N ILE A 5 -35.47 11.20 35.46
CA ILE A 5 -34.11 10.76 35.16
C ILE A 5 -33.54 11.66 34.07
N ALA A 6 -32.38 12.29 34.32
CA ALA A 6 -31.59 12.95 33.27
C ALA A 6 -30.51 11.99 32.80
N LEU A 7 -30.80 11.26 31.72
CA LEU A 7 -29.83 10.45 30.98
C LEU A 7 -29.10 11.40 30.03
N SER A 8 -27.88 11.81 30.41
CA SER A 8 -27.08 12.74 29.62
C SER A 8 -26.33 12.00 28.51
N LEU A 9 -26.37 12.63 27.34
CA LEU A 9 -25.98 12.20 26.00
C LEU A 9 -24.47 11.89 25.88
N ILE A 10 -24.08 10.65 25.55
CA ILE A 10 -22.69 10.29 25.14
C ILE A 10 -22.68 9.65 23.74
N LEU A 11 -23.63 9.99 22.85
CA LEU A 11 -23.71 9.39 21.50
C LEU A 11 -23.16 10.26 20.35
N GLY A 12 -22.71 11.49 20.61
CA GLY A 12 -22.34 12.43 19.54
C GLY A 12 -20.98 12.15 18.85
N VAL A 13 -19.99 11.66 19.59
CA VAL A 13 -18.60 11.55 19.10
C VAL A 13 -18.38 10.28 18.26
N SER A 14 -19.08 9.19 18.57
CA SER A 14 -18.92 7.91 17.86
C SER A 14 -19.53 7.91 16.46
N VAL A 15 -20.62 8.63 16.24
CA VAL A 15 -21.32 8.66 14.94
C VAL A 15 -20.57 9.52 13.92
N ALA A 16 -20.00 10.66 14.35
CA ALA A 16 -19.20 11.53 13.47
C ALA A 16 -17.95 10.82 12.94
N ASN A 17 -17.25 10.07 13.81
CA ASN A 17 -16.08 9.28 13.41
C ASN A 17 -16.43 8.14 12.45
N ALA A 18 -17.60 7.51 12.60
CA ALA A 18 -18.05 6.47 11.68
C ALA A 18 -18.38 7.04 10.29
N ALA A 19 -19.10 8.16 10.21
CA ALA A 19 -19.43 8.81 8.94
C ALA A 19 -18.17 9.31 8.20
N GLN A 20 -17.22 9.92 8.92
CA GLN A 20 -15.95 10.35 8.33
C GLN A 20 -15.12 9.15 7.84
N LEU A 21 -15.09 8.06 8.59
CA LEU A 21 -14.40 6.84 8.17
C LEU A 21 -15.00 6.31 6.87
N THR A 22 -16.32 6.15 6.80
CA THR A 22 -17.02 5.67 5.60
C THR A 22 -16.71 6.53 4.37
N GLU A 23 -16.81 7.86 4.48
CA GLU A 23 -16.52 8.77 3.37
C GLU A 23 -15.06 8.66 2.90
N LEU A 24 -14.11 8.55 3.84
CA LEU A 24 -12.69 8.42 3.52
C LEU A 24 -12.38 7.07 2.85
N THR A 25 -12.97 5.97 3.33
CA THR A 25 -12.72 4.64 2.79
C THR A 25 -13.36 4.47 1.42
N GLU A 26 -14.59 4.92 1.21
CA GLU A 26 -15.28 4.85 -0.09
C GLU A 26 -14.44 5.49 -1.20
N LYS A 27 -13.86 6.67 -0.95
CA LYS A 27 -12.97 7.37 -1.91
C LYS A 27 -11.70 6.58 -2.23
N CYS A 28 -11.17 5.84 -1.27
CA CYS A 28 -9.96 5.05 -1.45
C CYS A 28 -10.25 3.75 -2.20
N GLU A 29 -11.33 3.07 -1.83
CA GLU A 29 -11.73 1.77 -2.37
C GLU A 29 -12.14 1.86 -3.84
N HIS A 30 -12.53 3.05 -4.32
CA HIS A 30 -12.76 3.29 -5.76
C HIS A 30 -11.56 2.89 -6.64
N CYS A 31 -10.33 3.09 -6.15
CA CYS A 31 -9.12 2.65 -6.86
C CYS A 31 -8.50 1.41 -6.23
N HIS A 32 -8.47 1.36 -4.89
CA HIS A 32 -7.77 0.32 -4.14
C HIS A 32 -8.61 -0.93 -3.90
N GLY A 33 -9.84 -0.97 -4.41
CA GLY A 33 -10.80 -2.06 -4.27
C GLY A 33 -11.35 -2.23 -2.86
N GLU A 34 -12.33 -3.10 -2.73
CA GLU A 34 -13.03 -3.40 -1.48
C GLU A 34 -12.06 -3.77 -0.36
N ASN A 35 -12.21 -3.13 0.81
CA ASN A 35 -11.32 -3.30 1.97
C ASN A 35 -9.83 -3.04 1.66
N GLY A 36 -9.52 -2.29 0.59
CA GLY A 36 -8.16 -2.01 0.16
C GLY A 36 -7.49 -3.17 -0.59
N ASN A 37 -8.26 -4.14 -1.08
CA ASN A 37 -7.77 -5.18 -1.96
C ASN A 37 -8.09 -4.78 -3.41
N SER A 38 -7.07 -4.35 -4.17
CA SER A 38 -7.22 -3.77 -5.51
C SER A 38 -7.38 -4.84 -6.59
N ASN A 39 -8.34 -4.66 -7.51
CA ASN A 39 -8.47 -5.48 -8.72
C ASN A 39 -7.76 -4.86 -9.94
N GLU A 40 -7.17 -3.67 -9.78
CA GLU A 40 -6.48 -2.93 -10.83
C GLU A 40 -4.97 -3.17 -10.75
N GLU A 41 -4.36 -3.73 -11.81
CA GLU A 41 -2.96 -4.16 -11.76
C GLU A 41 -1.95 -3.02 -11.49
N GLN A 42 -2.33 -1.79 -11.84
CA GLN A 42 -1.50 -0.60 -11.64
C GLN A 42 -1.69 0.05 -10.27
N VAL A 43 -2.75 -0.32 -9.54
CA VAL A 43 -3.10 0.23 -8.23
C VAL A 43 -2.83 -0.83 -7.17
N PRO A 44 -2.00 -0.54 -6.13
CA PRO A 44 -1.65 -1.55 -5.15
C PRO A 44 -2.82 -1.91 -4.25
N SER A 45 -2.85 -3.14 -3.78
CA SER A 45 -3.60 -3.47 -2.57
C SER A 45 -2.92 -2.82 -1.35
N ILE A 46 -3.72 -2.21 -0.48
CA ILE A 46 -3.29 -1.46 0.72
C ILE A 46 -3.82 -2.08 2.03
N ALA A 47 -4.62 -3.14 1.94
CA ALA A 47 -5.01 -3.95 3.09
C ALA A 47 -3.78 -4.46 3.88
N SER A 48 -3.94 -4.58 5.18
CA SER A 48 -2.94 -5.04 6.15
C SER A 48 -1.68 -4.17 6.28
N LEU A 49 -1.55 -3.05 5.55
CA LEU A 49 -0.38 -2.18 5.69
C LEU A 49 -0.24 -1.68 7.14
N SER A 50 0.96 -1.80 7.71
CA SER A 50 1.20 -1.29 9.05
C SER A 50 0.90 0.20 9.12
N VAL A 51 0.38 0.65 10.28
CA VAL A 51 0.09 2.06 10.53
C VAL A 51 1.31 2.94 10.20
N LYS A 52 2.49 2.50 10.62
CA LYS A 52 3.73 3.24 10.40
C LYS A 52 4.14 3.31 8.93
N TYR A 53 4.00 2.21 8.17
CA TYR A 53 4.27 2.25 6.73
C TYR A 53 3.27 3.13 5.99
N PHE A 54 1.97 3.03 6.33
CA PHE A 54 0.90 3.82 5.73
C PHE A 54 1.14 5.32 5.94
N MET A 55 1.28 5.74 7.21
CA MET A 55 1.52 7.14 7.59
C MET A 55 2.76 7.72 6.89
N LYS A 56 3.85 6.95 6.86
CA LYS A 56 5.09 7.36 6.20
C LYS A 56 4.92 7.48 4.69
N THR A 57 4.16 6.57 4.07
CA THR A 57 3.90 6.58 2.64
C THR A 57 3.03 7.77 2.25
N MET A 58 1.93 8.01 2.95
CA MET A 58 1.05 9.16 2.71
C MET A 58 1.78 10.49 2.89
N LYS A 59 2.61 10.62 3.94
CA LYS A 59 3.46 11.81 4.12
C LYS A 59 4.43 12.01 2.96
N LYS A 60 4.96 10.94 2.36
CA LYS A 60 5.87 11.02 1.22
C LYS A 60 5.16 11.40 -0.08
N PHE A 61 3.91 10.97 -0.26
CA PHE A 61 3.09 11.43 -1.39
C PHE A 61 2.73 12.91 -1.20
N LYS A 62 2.27 13.30 -0.01
CA LYS A 62 1.90 14.69 0.31
C LYS A 62 3.01 15.71 0.02
N ASN A 63 4.27 15.32 0.21
CA ASN A 63 5.44 16.18 0.02
C ASN A 63 6.27 15.84 -1.24
N ASP A 64 5.69 15.09 -2.18
CA ASP A 64 6.29 14.75 -3.47
C ASP A 64 7.63 13.99 -3.39
N LYS A 65 7.95 13.38 -2.24
CA LYS A 65 9.13 12.50 -2.06
C LYS A 65 8.89 11.06 -2.51
N ARG A 66 7.65 10.74 -2.88
CA ARG A 66 7.27 9.48 -3.53
C ARG A 66 6.40 9.85 -4.74
N PRO A 67 6.82 9.52 -5.97
CA PRO A 67 5.98 9.68 -7.15
C PRO A 67 4.80 8.70 -7.10
N GLY A 68 3.60 9.23 -7.25
CA GLY A 68 2.38 8.50 -7.54
C GLY A 68 2.24 8.31 -9.03
N LYS A 69 1.76 7.15 -9.45
CA LYS A 69 1.40 6.91 -10.84
C LYS A 69 0.01 7.51 -11.06
N LYS A 70 -0.15 8.28 -12.12
CA LYS A 70 -1.48 8.70 -12.56
C LYS A 70 -2.28 7.49 -13.00
N PHE A 71 -3.53 7.46 -12.57
CA PHE A 71 -4.47 6.40 -12.90
C PHE A 71 -5.85 7.03 -13.12
N LYS A 72 -6.55 6.57 -14.15
CA LYS A 72 -7.95 6.93 -14.40
C LYS A 72 -8.80 5.69 -14.15
N PRO A 73 -9.53 5.63 -13.03
CA PRO A 73 -10.46 4.54 -12.77
C PRO A 73 -11.54 4.47 -13.84
N GLU A 74 -12.11 3.29 -14.03
CA GLU A 74 -13.28 3.13 -14.88
C GLU A 74 -14.43 4.03 -14.38
N GLY A 75 -15.18 4.61 -15.32
CA GLY A 75 -16.27 5.54 -15.03
C GLY A 75 -15.85 6.93 -14.53
N HIS A 76 -14.55 7.26 -14.49
CA HIS A 76 -14.05 8.58 -14.10
C HIS A 76 -13.56 9.40 -15.29
N HIS A 77 -13.81 10.71 -15.26
CA HIS A 77 -13.46 11.61 -16.37
C HIS A 77 -11.99 12.06 -16.34
N GLU A 78 -11.34 12.04 -15.18
CA GLU A 78 -10.00 12.59 -14.97
C GLU A 78 -9.04 11.57 -14.35
N GLU A 79 -7.76 11.69 -14.72
CA GLU A 79 -6.67 10.99 -14.03
C GLU A 79 -6.41 11.61 -12.66
N ASN A 80 -6.09 10.77 -11.67
CA ASN A 80 -5.64 11.22 -10.37
C ASN A 80 -4.42 10.40 -9.90
N ASP A 81 -3.75 10.87 -8.86
CA ASP A 81 -2.63 10.16 -8.24
C ASP A 81 -2.60 10.35 -6.72
N MET A 82 -1.80 9.52 -6.06
CA MET A 82 -1.69 9.57 -4.60
C MET A 82 -1.05 10.87 -4.09
N ASN A 83 -0.28 11.61 -4.92
CA ASN A 83 0.29 12.89 -4.52
C ASN A 83 -0.81 13.94 -4.33
N THR A 84 -1.69 14.03 -5.31
CA THR A 84 -2.84 14.94 -5.32
C THR A 84 -3.82 14.58 -4.21
N ILE A 85 -4.15 13.29 -4.06
CA ILE A 85 -5.01 12.79 -2.97
C ILE A 85 -4.40 13.14 -1.60
N ALA A 86 -3.12 12.82 -1.37
CA ALA A 86 -2.47 13.05 -0.08
C ALA A 86 -2.33 14.54 0.28
N LYS A 87 -2.30 15.45 -0.71
CA LYS A 87 -2.28 16.91 -0.47
C LYS A 87 -3.59 17.41 0.13
N ASN A 88 -4.72 16.80 -0.25
CA ASN A 88 -6.05 17.18 0.22
C ASN A 88 -6.46 16.54 1.56
N LEU A 89 -5.72 15.54 2.03
CA LEU A 89 -5.98 14.86 3.31
C LEU A 89 -5.15 15.45 4.46
N THR A 90 -5.71 15.45 5.66
CA THR A 90 -5.03 15.86 6.89
C THR A 90 -4.19 14.72 7.47
N LYS A 91 -3.36 15.04 8.47
CA LYS A 91 -2.63 14.01 9.23
C LYS A 91 -3.59 13.09 10.00
N GLU A 92 -4.74 13.62 10.43
CA GLU A 92 -5.77 12.84 11.13
C GLU A 92 -6.45 11.87 10.16
N ASP A 93 -6.77 12.31 8.94
CA ASP A 93 -7.31 11.40 7.91
C ASP A 93 -6.34 10.26 7.60
N PHE A 94 -5.04 10.55 7.53
CA PHE A 94 -4.04 9.48 7.38
C PHE A 94 -4.08 8.49 8.54
N ARG A 95 -4.30 8.97 9.77
CA ARG A 95 -4.34 8.15 10.99
C ARG A 95 -5.58 7.25 10.99
N ILE A 96 -6.74 7.80 10.65
CA ILE A 96 -8.02 7.09 10.52
C ILE A 96 -7.91 5.99 9.46
N LEU A 97 -7.44 6.33 8.25
CA LEU A 97 -7.24 5.38 7.16
C LEU A 97 -6.22 4.29 7.54
N ALA A 98 -5.15 4.65 8.23
CA ALA A 98 -4.14 3.69 8.69
C ALA A 98 -4.71 2.68 9.71
N ASP A 99 -5.55 3.13 10.65
CA ASP A 99 -6.23 2.25 11.60
C ASP A 99 -7.22 1.31 10.91
N TYR A 100 -7.91 1.81 9.89
CA TYR A 100 -8.81 0.98 9.10
C TYR A 100 -8.04 -0.10 8.33
N TYR A 101 -7.07 0.28 7.49
CA TYR A 101 -6.42 -0.67 6.59
C TYR A 101 -5.52 -1.67 7.28
N VAL A 102 -4.94 -1.35 8.46
CA VAL A 102 -4.16 -2.32 9.22
C VAL A 102 -5.03 -3.48 9.73
N ALA A 103 -6.33 -3.23 9.97
CA ALA A 103 -7.29 -4.24 10.40
C ALA A 103 -7.83 -5.09 9.25
N GLN A 104 -7.64 -4.66 8.00
CA GLN A 104 -8.09 -5.40 6.82
C GLN A 104 -7.18 -6.59 6.52
N THR A 105 -7.78 -7.65 5.99
CA THR A 105 -7.02 -8.83 5.54
C THR A 105 -6.53 -8.61 4.11
N PHE A 106 -5.22 -8.74 3.92
CA PHE A 106 -4.61 -8.71 2.59
C PHE A 106 -4.92 -10.00 1.83
N ILE A 107 -5.36 -9.86 0.58
CA ILE A 107 -5.65 -10.97 -0.32
C ILE A 107 -4.62 -10.96 -1.46
N PRO A 108 -3.69 -11.94 -1.49
CA PRO A 108 -2.73 -12.08 -2.58
C PRO A 108 -3.41 -12.23 -3.95
N ARG A 109 -2.88 -11.53 -4.95
CA ARG A 109 -3.44 -11.49 -6.30
C ARG A 109 -2.91 -12.60 -7.17
N GLN A 110 -3.84 -13.37 -7.74
CA GLN A 110 -3.53 -14.41 -8.70
C GLN A 110 -3.12 -13.77 -10.03
N GLN A 111 -1.94 -14.13 -10.50
CA GLN A 111 -1.30 -13.55 -11.68
C GLN A 111 -0.52 -14.65 -12.39
N THR A 112 -0.42 -14.55 -13.72
CA THR A 112 0.45 -15.43 -14.50
C THR A 112 1.90 -15.06 -14.23
N VAL A 113 2.73 -16.04 -13.84
CA VAL A 113 4.15 -15.84 -13.54
C VAL A 113 5.02 -16.82 -14.32
N ASP A 114 6.23 -16.40 -14.66
CA ASP A 114 7.26 -17.28 -15.23
C ASP A 114 7.96 -18.07 -14.12
N GLN A 115 7.79 -19.39 -14.14
CA GLN A 115 8.36 -20.29 -13.13
C GLN A 115 9.90 -20.33 -13.11
N ASN A 116 10.58 -20.07 -14.22
CA ASN A 116 12.03 -19.90 -14.24
C ASN A 116 12.44 -18.63 -13.48
N LEU A 117 11.73 -17.53 -13.71
CA LEU A 117 11.94 -16.27 -13.01
C LEU A 117 11.60 -16.38 -11.52
N VAL A 118 10.53 -17.10 -11.14
CA VAL A 118 10.21 -17.40 -9.73
C VAL A 118 11.37 -18.14 -9.05
N ARG A 119 11.90 -19.18 -9.69
CA ARG A 119 13.06 -19.94 -9.15
C ARG A 119 14.31 -19.08 -9.00
N LYS A 120 14.61 -18.21 -9.98
CA LYS A 120 15.71 -17.24 -9.89
C LYS A 120 15.44 -16.24 -8.76
N GLY A 121 14.24 -15.66 -8.71
CA GLY A 121 13.84 -14.64 -7.74
C GLY A 121 13.91 -15.14 -6.31
N LYS A 122 13.54 -16.40 -6.04
CA LYS A 122 13.72 -17.04 -4.73
C LYS A 122 15.19 -17.04 -4.26
N LYS A 123 16.14 -17.20 -5.18
CA LYS A 123 17.59 -17.12 -4.86
C LYS A 123 17.99 -15.68 -4.57
N VAL A 124 17.55 -14.72 -5.39
CA VAL A 124 17.86 -13.28 -5.22
C VAL A 124 17.26 -12.72 -3.92
N TYR A 125 16.02 -13.12 -3.60
CA TYR A 125 15.27 -12.70 -2.40
C TYR A 125 16.02 -12.96 -1.08
N LYS A 126 16.93 -13.95 -1.03
CA LYS A 126 17.76 -14.22 0.15
C LYS A 126 18.52 -12.98 0.66
N ARG A 127 18.74 -11.98 -0.19
CA ARG A 127 19.42 -10.72 0.13
C ARG A 127 18.46 -9.64 0.64
N CYS A 128 17.17 -9.78 0.34
CA CYS A 128 16.08 -8.90 0.75
C CYS A 128 15.41 -9.34 2.07
N LYS A 129 15.46 -10.64 2.39
CA LYS A 129 14.76 -11.26 3.52
C LYS A 129 15.07 -10.70 4.92
N LYS A 130 16.15 -9.93 5.09
CA LYS A 130 16.48 -9.27 6.37
C LYS A 130 15.52 -8.13 6.70
N CYS A 131 14.89 -7.55 5.68
CA CYS A 131 13.95 -6.44 5.86
C CYS A 131 12.56 -6.74 5.29
N HIS A 132 12.46 -7.57 4.25
CA HIS A 132 11.19 -8.04 3.71
C HIS A 132 11.05 -9.51 4.12
N THR A 133 10.63 -9.76 5.34
CA THR A 133 10.52 -11.10 5.94
C THR A 133 9.31 -11.86 5.38
N ASP A 134 9.23 -13.17 5.68
CA ASP A 134 8.12 -14.04 5.26
C ASP A 134 7.82 -13.99 3.75
N ASN A 135 8.88 -14.03 2.94
CA ASN A 135 8.82 -13.89 1.49
C ASN A 135 8.21 -12.56 1.02
N GLY A 136 8.27 -11.53 1.86
CA GLY A 136 7.70 -10.21 1.63
C GLY A 136 6.24 -10.08 2.03
N SER A 137 5.67 -11.02 2.79
CA SER A 137 4.27 -10.95 3.24
C SER A 137 4.08 -10.21 4.57
N ASN A 138 5.14 -10.05 5.38
CA ASN A 138 4.98 -9.52 6.73
C ASN A 138 4.71 -8.00 6.74
N PRO A 139 3.51 -7.55 7.16
CA PRO A 139 3.20 -6.13 7.24
C PRO A 139 3.98 -5.39 8.34
N GLN A 140 4.41 -6.11 9.39
CA GLN A 140 5.06 -5.53 10.58
C GLN A 140 6.51 -5.09 10.32
N ASP A 141 7.08 -5.42 9.16
CA ASP A 141 8.43 -4.97 8.79
C ASP A 141 8.52 -3.46 8.50
N ASP A 142 7.39 -2.75 8.43
CA ASP A 142 7.31 -1.32 8.10
C ASP A 142 7.97 -0.93 6.76
N VAL A 143 8.05 -1.88 5.84
CA VAL A 143 8.62 -1.69 4.48
C VAL A 143 7.62 -1.99 3.36
N GLY A 144 6.38 -2.34 3.72
CA GLY A 144 5.28 -2.67 2.81
C GLY A 144 5.27 -4.15 2.42
N ILE A 145 4.08 -4.65 2.10
CA ILE A 145 3.84 -5.99 1.60
C ILE A 145 4.27 -6.06 0.13
N LEU A 146 5.07 -7.06 -0.22
CA LEU A 146 5.51 -7.37 -1.58
C LEU A 146 4.85 -8.64 -2.11
N ALA A 147 4.73 -9.65 -1.26
CA ALA A 147 4.12 -10.93 -1.60
C ALA A 147 2.67 -10.73 -2.09
N GLY A 148 2.32 -11.34 -3.22
CA GLY A 148 0.97 -11.28 -3.77
C GLY A 148 0.52 -9.92 -4.29
N GLN A 149 1.40 -8.91 -4.31
CA GLN A 149 1.09 -7.61 -4.90
C GLN A 149 1.13 -7.68 -6.43
N TRP A 150 0.44 -6.76 -7.11
CA TRP A 150 0.45 -6.66 -8.56
C TRP A 150 1.85 -6.42 -9.14
N MET A 151 2.24 -7.22 -10.14
CA MET A 151 3.52 -7.09 -10.83
C MET A 151 3.72 -5.69 -11.45
N PRO A 152 2.75 -5.11 -12.18
CA PRO A 152 2.92 -3.78 -12.77
C PRO A 152 3.14 -2.69 -11.72
N TYR A 153 2.51 -2.82 -10.55
CA TYR A 153 2.80 -1.94 -9.42
C TYR A 153 4.23 -2.11 -8.92
N LEU A 154 4.69 -3.35 -8.68
CA LEU A 154 6.05 -3.62 -8.20
C LEU A 154 7.12 -3.14 -9.19
N GLU A 155 6.89 -3.35 -10.49
CA GLU A 155 7.70 -2.82 -11.59
C GLU A 155 7.84 -1.32 -11.51
N PHE A 156 6.71 -0.60 -11.46
CA PHE A 156 6.72 0.86 -11.34
C PHE A 156 7.49 1.31 -10.10
N GLN A 157 7.29 0.68 -8.92
CA GLN A 157 8.02 1.06 -7.71
C GLN A 157 9.53 0.84 -7.84
N LEU A 158 9.97 -0.26 -8.44
CA LEU A 158 11.38 -0.56 -8.66
C LEU A 158 12.01 0.38 -9.70
N GLU A 159 11.30 0.70 -10.78
CA GLU A 159 11.71 1.69 -11.78
C GLU A 159 11.92 3.07 -11.14
N GLN A 160 11.03 3.51 -10.24
CA GLN A 160 11.20 4.78 -9.54
C GLN A 160 12.46 4.79 -8.68
N PHE A 161 12.85 3.66 -8.09
CA PHE A 161 14.11 3.58 -7.34
C PHE A 161 15.33 3.59 -8.27
N SER A 162 15.30 2.83 -9.36
CA SER A 162 16.42 2.71 -10.31
C SER A 162 16.67 4.02 -11.07
N SER A 163 15.61 4.75 -11.42
CA SER A 163 15.71 6.07 -12.08
C SER A 163 16.06 7.22 -11.13
N GLY A 164 16.09 6.99 -9.82
CA GLY A 164 16.35 8.01 -8.81
C GLY A 164 15.17 8.91 -8.47
N LYS A 165 14.02 8.78 -9.16
CA LYS A 165 12.78 9.54 -8.89
C LYS A 165 12.23 9.29 -7.48
N ARG A 166 12.48 8.11 -6.92
CA ARG A 166 12.15 7.75 -5.53
C ARG A 166 13.42 7.39 -4.78
N THR A 167 13.67 8.03 -3.65
CA THR A 167 14.85 7.71 -2.83
C THR A 167 14.62 6.46 -1.96
N PRO A 168 15.39 5.37 -2.14
CA PRO A 168 15.34 4.20 -1.26
C PRO A 168 16.01 4.48 0.09
N SER A 169 15.76 3.62 1.08
CA SER A 169 16.57 3.65 2.31
C SER A 169 18.03 3.29 1.99
N LYS A 170 19.00 3.71 2.82
CA LYS A 170 20.43 3.35 2.62
C LYS A 170 20.63 1.83 2.50
N LYS A 171 19.91 1.05 3.31
CA LYS A 171 19.95 -0.42 3.29
C LYS A 171 19.39 -0.98 1.97
N MET A 172 18.25 -0.46 1.52
CA MET A 172 17.64 -0.88 0.25
C MET A 172 18.51 -0.47 -0.95
N LYS A 173 19.04 0.76 -0.98
CA LYS A 173 20.00 1.23 -2.00
C LYS A 173 21.18 0.27 -2.15
N LYS A 174 21.77 -0.15 -1.02
CA LYS A 174 22.89 -1.10 -1.01
C LYS A 174 22.54 -2.45 -1.63
N GLN A 175 21.29 -2.92 -1.50
CA GLN A 175 20.86 -4.17 -2.13
C GLN A 175 20.54 -3.98 -3.61
N LEU A 176 19.85 -2.89 -3.96
CA LEU A 176 19.53 -2.54 -5.35
C LEU A 176 20.78 -2.40 -6.21
N ASN A 177 21.83 -1.74 -5.70
CA ASN A 177 23.12 -1.59 -6.40
C ASN A 177 23.87 -2.91 -6.66
N LYS A 178 23.41 -4.00 -6.05
CA LYS A 178 24.02 -5.33 -6.19
C LYS A 178 23.13 -6.29 -6.99
N LEU A 179 22.06 -5.81 -7.60
CA LEU A 179 21.23 -6.58 -8.51
C LEU A 179 21.91 -6.63 -9.88
N GLN A 180 21.76 -7.75 -10.57
CA GLN A 180 22.23 -7.97 -11.93
C GLN A 180 21.06 -7.92 -12.92
N ASP A 181 21.39 -7.96 -14.21
CA ASP A 181 20.38 -8.02 -15.26
C ASP A 181 19.45 -9.23 -15.06
N GLY A 182 18.15 -8.95 -15.21
CA GLY A 182 17.10 -9.93 -14.97
C GLY A 182 16.85 -10.30 -13.50
N ASP A 183 17.51 -9.70 -12.51
CA ASP A 183 17.16 -9.91 -11.09
C ASP A 183 15.86 -9.20 -10.70
N ILE A 184 15.61 -8.01 -11.25
CA ILE A 184 14.37 -7.26 -10.99
C ILE A 184 13.15 -8.04 -11.49
N PRO A 185 13.06 -8.45 -12.78
CA PRO A 185 11.97 -9.30 -13.25
C PRO A 185 11.81 -10.60 -12.44
N ALA A 186 12.93 -11.20 -12.01
CA ALA A 186 12.91 -12.40 -11.19
C ALA A 186 12.30 -12.17 -9.80
N LEU A 187 12.66 -11.07 -9.12
CA LEU A 187 12.08 -10.70 -7.83
C LEU A 187 10.58 -10.41 -7.96
N ILE A 188 10.16 -9.68 -9.00
CA ILE A 188 8.74 -9.36 -9.25
C ILE A 188 7.92 -10.64 -9.41
N ASN A 189 8.37 -11.55 -10.28
CA ASN A 189 7.70 -12.85 -10.49
C ASN A 189 7.68 -13.67 -9.19
N PHE A 190 8.78 -13.69 -8.44
CA PHE A 190 8.83 -14.40 -7.16
C PHE A 190 7.82 -13.87 -6.14
N PHE A 191 7.68 -12.54 -6.01
CA PHE A 191 6.72 -11.95 -5.08
C PHE A 191 5.27 -12.16 -5.55
N ALA A 192 5.00 -12.03 -6.84
CA ALA A 192 3.66 -12.30 -7.41
C ALA A 192 3.23 -13.77 -7.25
N ALA A 193 4.18 -14.70 -7.18
CA ALA A 193 3.89 -16.12 -6.96
C ALA A 193 3.54 -16.47 -5.50
N GLN A 194 3.72 -15.56 -4.54
CA GLN A 194 3.36 -15.80 -3.14
C GLN A 194 1.84 -15.64 -2.96
N LYS A 195 1.22 -16.61 -2.29
CA LYS A 195 -0.22 -16.70 -2.01
C LYS A 195 -0.49 -16.79 -0.52
#